data_AF-A0A925NJ41-F1
#
_entry.id   AF-A0A925NJ41-F1
#
_cell.length_a   1.000
_cell.length_b   1.000
_cell.length_c   1.000
_cell.angle_alpha   90.00
_cell.angle_beta   90.00
_cell.angle_gamma   90.00
#
_symmetry.space_group_name_H-M   'P 1'
#
loop_
_entity.id
_entity.type
_entity.pdbx_description
1 polymer ?
#
loop_
_entity_poly.entity_id
_entity_poly.type
_entity_poly.pdbx_seq_one_letter_code
_entity_poly.pdbx_strand_id
1 'polypeptide(L)'
;LLVVDLLDIGALPESLWGFNGFFSKKNGGGFLTDHFPLAQKSIWDISGLFTHSRHVPNVRFAGLIHPGLIGCLPDQTMLETWNKREVDFIATNPTRVPPLANAPFAKTSHAGKATGAAKVKVDAEGARTVPPREHGGNCDIKDLSRGSKIYFPVYVKGAGLSLGDLHFSQGDGEITFCGAIEMAGWTHLKVDLIKGGMAKYGIKNPIFKPSPITPHYNDYIIFEGISVDEAGKQYYLDVNVAYRQACLNAIEYLKKFGYSGAQAYSILGTAPVQGHISGVVDVPNACATLWLPTQIFDFDINPNANGPTKFLDGSVSMPLSPDLV
;
A
#
# COMPACT_ATOMS: atom_id res chain seq x y z
N LEU A 1 -5.57 6.43 -24.66
CA LEU A 1 -5.22 5.55 -23.54
C LEU A 1 -4.01 4.74 -23.95
N LEU A 2 -3.05 4.61 -23.04
CA LEU A 2 -1.98 3.62 -23.14
C LEU A 2 -2.50 2.33 -22.50
N VAL A 3 -2.57 1.25 -23.28
CA VAL A 3 -2.89 -0.08 -22.79
C VAL A 3 -1.58 -0.72 -22.36
N VAL A 4 -1.52 -1.27 -21.15
CA VAL A 4 -0.35 -1.97 -20.64
C VAL A 4 -0.79 -3.34 -20.14
N ASP A 5 -0.24 -4.39 -20.75
CA ASP A 5 -0.32 -5.76 -20.26
C ASP A 5 0.89 -6.00 -19.34
N LEU A 6 0.64 -6.26 -18.06
CA LEU A 6 1.67 -6.67 -17.10
C LEU A 6 1.90 -8.17 -17.30
N LEU A 7 2.79 -8.57 -18.21
CA LEU A 7 2.93 -9.98 -18.59
C LEU A 7 3.51 -10.83 -17.47
N ASP A 8 4.52 -10.32 -16.76
CA ASP A 8 5.06 -10.95 -15.55
C ASP A 8 5.86 -9.93 -14.71
N ILE A 9 6.00 -10.22 -13.42
CA ILE A 9 6.76 -9.42 -12.44
C ILE A 9 7.44 -10.37 -11.47
N GLY A 10 8.68 -10.10 -11.12
CA GLY A 10 9.42 -10.92 -10.16
C GLY A 10 10.59 -10.20 -9.50
N ALA A 11 11.14 -10.83 -8.46
CA ALA A 11 12.34 -10.39 -7.79
C ALA A 11 13.60 -10.63 -8.65
N LEU A 12 14.67 -9.88 -8.37
CA LEU A 12 15.98 -10.15 -8.97
C LEU A 12 16.58 -11.44 -8.37
N PRO A 13 17.23 -12.30 -9.18
CA PRO A 13 17.84 -13.55 -8.69
C PRO A 13 18.85 -13.36 -7.54
N GLU A 14 19.56 -12.24 -7.53
CA GLU A 14 20.54 -11.86 -6.51
C GLU A 14 19.91 -11.20 -5.27
N SER A 15 18.60 -10.92 -5.28
CA SER A 15 17.87 -10.22 -4.22
C SER A 15 16.52 -10.88 -3.92
N LEU A 16 16.53 -12.17 -3.60
CA LEU A 16 15.36 -12.98 -3.26
C LEU A 16 14.84 -12.74 -1.83
N TRP A 17 14.71 -11.47 -1.47
CA TRP A 17 14.17 -11.02 -0.20
C TRP A 17 13.53 -9.65 -0.37
N GLY A 18 12.64 -9.30 0.55
CA GLY A 18 12.02 -7.98 0.64
C GLY A 18 11.87 -7.54 2.09
N PHE A 19 11.34 -6.34 2.29
CA PHE A 19 11.12 -5.79 3.61
C PHE A 19 9.74 -5.17 3.77
N ASN A 20 9.28 -5.11 5.00
CA ASN A 20 8.13 -4.33 5.43
C ASN A 20 8.54 -3.59 6.71
N GLY A 21 7.93 -2.46 7.00
CA GLY A 21 8.24 -1.71 8.21
C GLY A 21 7.15 -0.76 8.62
N PHE A 22 7.37 -0.14 9.77
CA PHE A 22 6.61 1.01 10.22
C PHE A 22 7.58 2.17 10.26
N PHE A 23 7.21 3.30 9.66
CA PHE A 23 7.98 4.51 9.88
C PHE A 23 7.71 5.04 11.29
N SER A 24 8.71 5.69 11.88
CA SER A 24 8.48 6.50 13.07
C SER A 24 7.44 7.59 12.76
N LYS A 25 6.59 7.92 13.73
CA LYS A 25 5.65 9.04 13.63
C LYS A 25 6.36 10.36 13.27
N LYS A 26 7.61 10.52 13.71
CA LYS A 26 8.43 11.70 13.42
C LYS A 26 9.02 11.72 12.01
N ASN A 27 8.98 10.60 11.28
CA ASN A 27 9.60 10.45 9.96
C ASN A 27 8.74 9.57 9.03
N GLY A 28 7.51 9.99 8.75
CA GLY A 28 6.58 9.34 7.82
C GLY A 28 5.27 8.93 8.47
N GLY A 29 5.33 8.23 9.60
CA GLY A 29 4.18 7.65 10.28
C GLY A 29 3.53 6.50 9.50
N GLY A 30 2.21 6.38 9.58
CA GLY A 30 1.44 5.29 8.98
C GLY A 30 0.01 5.26 9.52
N PHE A 31 -0.79 4.29 9.08
CA PHE A 31 -2.21 4.24 9.43
C PHE A 31 -2.47 4.08 10.93
N LEU A 32 -1.64 3.27 11.61
CA LEU A 32 -1.73 3.01 13.06
C LEU A 32 -0.58 3.66 13.82
N THR A 33 -0.05 4.79 13.34
CA THR A 33 1.13 5.44 13.94
C THR A 33 0.95 5.88 15.40
N ASP A 34 -0.28 6.11 15.85
CA ASP A 34 -0.56 6.43 17.25
C ASP A 34 -0.46 5.21 18.18
N HIS A 35 -0.57 3.99 17.63
CA HIS A 35 -0.40 2.72 18.34
C HIS A 35 1.02 2.17 18.21
N PHE A 36 1.65 2.39 17.05
CA PHE A 36 3.02 1.96 16.73
C PHE A 36 3.85 3.18 16.27
N PRO A 37 4.24 4.07 17.21
CA PRO A 37 4.88 5.34 16.86
C PRO A 37 6.37 5.22 16.52
N LEU A 38 7.00 4.10 16.85
CA LEU A 38 8.44 3.86 16.67
C LEU A 38 8.69 3.05 15.40
N ALA A 39 9.85 3.28 14.79
CA ALA A 39 10.20 2.58 13.57
C ALA A 39 10.45 1.09 13.84
N GLN A 40 9.92 0.23 12.98
CA GLN A 40 10.12 -1.22 13.04
C GLN A 40 10.32 -1.83 11.65
N LYS A 41 10.79 -3.08 11.59
CA LYS A 41 11.03 -3.78 10.32
C LYS A 41 10.76 -5.28 10.43
N SER A 42 10.19 -5.87 9.39
CA SER A 42 10.20 -7.30 9.11
C SER A 42 10.87 -7.55 7.75
N ILE A 43 11.45 -8.72 7.58
CA ILE A 43 12.19 -9.13 6.38
C ILE A 43 11.61 -10.45 5.92
N TRP A 44 11.38 -10.53 4.61
CA TRP A 44 10.61 -11.58 3.97
C TRP A 44 11.49 -12.27 2.93
N ASP A 45 11.68 -13.58 3.09
CA ASP A 45 12.49 -14.38 2.17
C ASP A 45 11.59 -14.97 1.08
N ILE A 46 11.99 -14.80 -0.18
CA ILE A 46 11.20 -15.17 -1.37
C ILE A 46 11.65 -16.54 -1.85
N SER A 47 10.72 -17.49 -1.93
CA SER A 47 10.96 -18.88 -2.34
C SER A 47 9.99 -19.27 -3.47
N GLY A 48 10.41 -19.02 -4.71
CA GLY A 48 9.56 -19.19 -5.89
C GLY A 48 8.36 -18.25 -5.83
N LEU A 49 7.15 -18.81 -5.73
CA LEU A 49 5.90 -18.03 -5.60
C LEU A 49 5.55 -17.66 -4.16
N PHE A 50 6.27 -18.19 -3.17
CA PHE A 50 5.93 -18.07 -1.76
C PHE A 50 6.86 -17.12 -1.02
N THR A 51 6.38 -16.60 0.10
CA THR A 51 7.18 -15.83 1.05
C THR A 51 6.89 -16.24 2.48
N HIS A 52 7.84 -15.95 3.37
CA HIS A 52 7.75 -16.12 4.81
C HIS A 52 8.72 -15.14 5.48
N SER A 53 8.54 -14.87 6.77
CA SER A 53 9.39 -13.95 7.52
C SER A 53 9.94 -14.59 8.77
N ARG A 54 11.25 -14.50 8.98
CA ARG A 54 11.88 -14.89 10.25
C ARG A 54 11.42 -14.07 11.45
N HIS A 55 10.75 -12.93 11.24
CA HIS A 55 10.22 -12.07 12.30
C HIS A 55 8.73 -12.32 12.57
N VAL A 56 8.05 -13.06 11.68
CA VAL A 56 6.63 -13.41 11.77
C VAL A 56 6.50 -14.93 11.58
N PRO A 57 6.77 -15.72 12.65
CA PRO A 57 6.72 -17.17 12.57
C PRO A 57 5.35 -17.70 12.13
N ASN A 58 5.34 -18.91 11.58
CA ASN A 58 4.13 -19.67 11.26
C ASN A 58 3.22 -19.04 10.19
N VAL A 59 3.74 -18.05 9.45
CA VAL A 59 3.05 -17.40 8.33
C VAL A 59 3.80 -17.68 7.04
N ARG A 60 3.10 -18.24 6.06
CA ARG A 60 3.61 -18.49 4.70
C ARG A 60 2.49 -18.35 3.69
N PHE A 61 2.71 -17.57 2.63
CA PHE A 61 1.70 -17.35 1.59
C PHE A 61 2.32 -17.14 0.21
N ALA A 62 1.51 -17.33 -0.83
CA ALA A 62 1.88 -17.02 -2.20
C ALA A 62 1.76 -15.50 -2.43
N GLY A 63 2.75 -14.91 -3.08
CA GLY A 63 2.79 -13.47 -3.35
C GLY A 63 1.74 -13.05 -4.37
N LEU A 64 1.03 -11.96 -4.08
CA LEU A 64 0.25 -11.23 -5.06
C LEU A 64 1.13 -10.11 -5.63
N ILE A 65 1.99 -10.46 -6.59
CA ILE A 65 3.09 -9.61 -7.04
C ILE A 65 2.57 -8.48 -7.96
N HIS A 66 2.87 -7.22 -7.64
CA HIS A 66 2.36 -6.03 -8.33
C HIS A 66 3.36 -4.85 -8.25
N PRO A 67 3.24 -3.83 -9.13
CA PRO A 67 3.85 -2.54 -8.90
C PRO A 67 2.94 -1.67 -8.01
N GLY A 68 3.47 -1.13 -6.92
CA GLY A 68 2.84 -0.06 -6.15
C GLY A 68 2.71 1.23 -6.97
N LEU A 69 3.75 1.51 -7.78
CA LEU A 69 3.83 2.70 -8.62
C LEU A 69 3.90 2.38 -10.12
N ILE A 70 2.90 2.84 -10.88
CA ILE A 70 2.96 2.86 -12.35
C ILE A 70 2.05 3.97 -12.93
N GLY A 71 2.55 4.72 -13.92
CA GLY A 71 1.78 5.79 -14.55
C GLY A 71 2.51 6.55 -15.65
N CYS A 72 1.77 7.40 -16.36
CA CYS A 72 2.29 8.26 -17.43
C CYS A 72 2.76 9.63 -16.89
N LEU A 73 3.61 10.34 -17.63
CA LEU A 73 3.97 11.72 -17.30
C LEU A 73 2.73 12.65 -17.34
N PRO A 74 2.60 13.59 -16.40
CA PRO A 74 1.60 14.66 -16.46
C PRO A 74 1.97 15.68 -17.55
N ASP A 75 0.98 16.42 -18.02
CA ASP A 75 1.23 17.69 -18.70
C ASP A 75 1.50 18.82 -17.68
N GLN A 76 1.89 19.99 -18.18
CA GLN A 76 2.24 21.14 -17.33
C GLN A 76 1.06 21.60 -16.46
N THR A 77 -0.14 21.67 -17.02
CA THR A 77 -1.34 22.14 -16.31
C THR A 77 -1.73 21.19 -15.17
N MET A 78 -1.62 19.89 -15.40
CA MET A 78 -1.86 18.87 -14.39
C MET A 78 -0.83 18.97 -13.26
N LEU A 79 0.46 19.12 -13.59
CA LEU A 79 1.53 19.31 -12.59
C LEU A 79 1.31 20.55 -11.72
N GLU A 80 0.96 21.68 -12.34
CA GLU A 80 0.65 22.93 -11.62
C GLU A 80 -0.56 22.77 -10.70
N THR A 81 -1.60 22.06 -11.16
CA THR A 81 -2.80 21.77 -10.35
C THR A 81 -2.47 20.94 -9.11
N TRP A 82 -1.62 19.92 -9.27
CA TRP A 82 -1.17 19.08 -8.17
C TRP A 82 -0.37 19.87 -7.14
N ASN A 83 0.66 20.59 -7.59
CA ASN A 83 1.49 21.39 -6.72
C ASN A 83 0.66 22.42 -5.96
N LYS A 84 -0.25 23.12 -6.65
CA LYS A 84 -1.11 24.12 -6.00
C LYS A 84 -1.95 23.51 -4.90
N ARG A 85 -2.77 22.49 -5.21
CA ARG A 85 -3.73 21.96 -4.23
C ARG A 85 -3.05 21.29 -3.03
N GLU A 86 -1.90 20.65 -3.25
CA GLU A 86 -1.16 19.95 -2.19
C GLU A 86 -0.38 20.91 -1.30
N VAL A 87 0.22 21.96 -1.87
CA VAL A 87 0.86 23.04 -1.08
C VAL A 87 -0.19 23.82 -0.29
N ASP A 88 -1.34 24.14 -0.91
CA ASP A 88 -2.46 24.79 -0.22
C ASP A 88 -2.96 23.92 0.95
N PHE A 89 -3.00 22.59 0.79
CA PHE A 89 -3.38 21.67 1.87
C PHE A 89 -2.35 21.66 3.02
N ILE A 90 -1.06 21.62 2.70
CA ILE A 90 0.01 21.75 3.72
C ILE A 90 -0.15 23.06 4.51
N ALA A 91 -0.48 24.16 3.84
CA ALA A 91 -0.65 25.46 4.48
C ALA A 91 -1.79 25.51 5.52
N THR A 92 -2.75 24.57 5.47
CA THR A 92 -3.81 24.48 6.50
C THR A 92 -3.31 24.02 7.87
N ASN A 93 -2.20 23.27 7.91
CA ASN A 93 -1.53 22.85 9.15
C ASN A 93 -0.04 22.53 8.89
N PRO A 94 0.80 23.55 8.67
CA PRO A 94 2.16 23.38 8.17
C PRO A 94 3.13 22.73 9.16
N THR A 95 2.77 22.67 10.45
CA THR A 95 3.59 22.10 11.52
C THR A 95 3.12 20.71 11.97
N ARG A 96 2.11 20.13 11.29
CA ARG A 96 1.62 18.78 11.61
C ARG A 96 2.71 17.73 11.41
N VAL A 97 2.78 16.78 12.35
CA VAL A 97 3.64 15.60 12.28
C VAL A 97 2.81 14.33 12.42
N PRO A 98 2.80 13.40 11.43
CA PRO A 98 3.43 13.51 10.10
C PRO A 98 2.85 14.65 9.23
N PRO A 99 3.55 15.10 8.18
CA PRO A 99 3.04 16.15 7.29
C PRO A 99 1.76 15.71 6.56
N LEU A 100 0.94 16.68 6.15
CA LEU A 100 -0.31 16.44 5.41
C LEU A 100 -0.08 16.00 3.95
N ALA A 101 0.94 16.54 3.31
CA ALA A 101 1.40 16.17 1.97
C ALA A 101 2.91 16.50 1.84
N ASN A 102 3.49 16.18 0.69
CA ASN A 102 4.91 16.39 0.42
C ASN A 102 5.10 17.36 -0.75
N ALA A 103 5.57 18.58 -0.47
CA ALA A 103 5.87 19.59 -1.50
C ALA A 103 7.05 19.17 -2.41
N PRO A 104 7.17 19.77 -3.61
CA PRO A 104 8.38 19.65 -4.44
C PRO A 104 9.67 19.89 -3.64
N PHE A 105 10.70 19.07 -3.89
CA PHE A 105 11.91 19.08 -3.08
C PHE A 105 13.17 18.79 -3.89
N ALA A 106 13.89 19.86 -4.25
CA ALA A 106 15.05 19.82 -5.13
C ALA A 106 16.21 18.94 -4.62
N LYS A 107 16.51 18.99 -3.31
CA LYS A 107 17.79 18.49 -2.75
C LYS A 107 18.05 17.01 -3.03
N THR A 108 17.00 16.19 -3.14
CA THR A 108 17.11 14.74 -3.41
C THR A 108 16.40 14.34 -4.70
N SER A 109 16.07 15.31 -5.56
CA SER A 109 15.42 15.04 -6.83
C SER A 109 16.39 14.42 -7.85
N HIS A 110 15.90 13.41 -8.59
CA HIS A 110 16.60 12.81 -9.72
C HIS A 110 15.82 13.07 -11.00
N ALA A 111 16.25 14.04 -11.81
CA ALA A 111 15.55 14.49 -13.02
C ALA A 111 15.78 13.62 -14.27
N GLY A 112 16.22 12.38 -14.11
CA GLY A 112 16.51 11.47 -15.22
C GLY A 112 17.70 11.96 -16.04
N LYS A 113 17.49 12.17 -17.35
CA LYS A 113 18.49 12.70 -18.28
C LYS A 113 18.47 14.22 -18.41
N ALA A 114 17.58 14.92 -17.72
CA ALA A 114 17.48 16.37 -17.82
C ALA A 114 18.76 17.05 -17.28
N THR A 115 19.23 18.06 -17.99
CA THR A 115 20.40 18.87 -17.64
C THR A 115 20.09 20.37 -17.80
N GLY A 116 20.96 21.23 -17.28
CA GLY A 116 20.84 22.69 -17.42
C GLY A 116 19.50 23.23 -16.92
N ALA A 117 18.89 24.13 -17.69
CA ALA A 117 17.63 24.79 -17.34
C ALA A 117 16.46 23.81 -17.12
N ALA A 118 16.42 22.71 -17.87
CA ALA A 118 15.38 21.69 -17.70
C ALA A 118 15.49 20.99 -16.35
N LYS A 119 16.72 20.66 -15.91
CA LYS A 119 16.94 20.08 -14.58
C LYS A 119 16.53 21.08 -13.48
N VAL A 120 16.97 22.33 -13.58
CA VAL A 120 16.63 23.37 -12.59
C VAL A 120 15.11 23.51 -12.44
N LYS A 121 14.38 23.44 -13.55
CA LYS A 121 12.91 23.47 -13.53
C LYS A 121 12.33 22.25 -12.80
N VAL A 122 12.74 21.03 -13.19
CA VAL A 122 12.27 19.77 -12.56
C VAL A 122 12.58 19.76 -11.06
N ASP A 123 13.77 20.18 -10.65
CA ASP A 123 14.16 20.21 -9.24
C ASP A 123 13.25 21.14 -8.42
N ALA A 124 12.83 22.27 -9.00
CA ALA A 124 12.03 23.28 -8.32
C ALA A 124 10.53 22.94 -8.26
N GLU A 125 9.98 22.37 -9.34
CA GLU A 125 8.53 22.18 -9.49
C GLU A 125 8.08 20.71 -9.57
N GLY A 126 9.02 19.76 -9.58
CA GLY A 126 8.71 18.34 -9.71
C GLY A 126 7.87 17.82 -8.54
N ALA A 127 6.66 17.36 -8.84
CA ALA A 127 5.78 16.76 -7.85
C ALA A 127 6.41 15.49 -7.24
N ARG A 128 6.21 15.29 -5.94
CA ARG A 128 6.61 14.06 -5.25
C ARG A 128 5.77 12.89 -5.76
N THR A 129 6.40 11.72 -5.85
CA THR A 129 5.77 10.47 -6.32
C THR A 129 4.94 9.75 -5.25
N VAL A 130 4.85 10.29 -4.03
CA VAL A 130 4.20 9.64 -2.88
C VAL A 130 2.69 9.39 -3.07
N PRO A 131 1.85 10.36 -3.48
CA PRO A 131 0.41 10.10 -3.54
C PRO A 131 -0.05 9.57 -4.91
N PRO A 132 -1.12 8.77 -4.95
CA PRO A 132 -1.84 8.50 -6.18
C PRO A 132 -2.48 9.78 -6.71
N ARG A 133 -2.53 9.91 -8.04
CA ARG A 133 -3.18 11.05 -8.71
C ARG A 133 -3.98 10.58 -9.92
N GLU A 134 -4.54 11.53 -10.66
CA GLU A 134 -5.37 11.27 -11.84
C GLU A 134 -4.67 10.42 -12.90
N HIS A 135 -3.34 10.44 -12.96
CA HIS A 135 -2.55 9.65 -13.90
C HIS A 135 -2.28 8.19 -13.50
N GLY A 136 -2.73 7.77 -12.30
CA GLY A 136 -2.21 6.58 -11.61
C GLY A 136 -1.12 7.00 -10.62
N GLY A 137 0.10 6.50 -10.82
CA GLY A 137 1.22 6.78 -9.92
C GLY A 137 1.24 5.74 -8.79
N ASN A 138 1.48 6.18 -7.55
CA ASN A 138 1.54 5.33 -6.36
C ASN A 138 0.13 4.99 -5.89
N CYS A 139 -0.50 4.02 -6.56
CA CYS A 139 -1.86 3.62 -6.20
C CYS A 139 -1.89 2.49 -5.18
N ASP A 140 -0.82 1.70 -5.09
CA ASP A 140 -0.67 0.62 -4.11
C ASP A 140 -1.89 -0.33 -4.12
N ILE A 141 -2.34 -0.64 -5.34
CA ILE A 141 -3.47 -1.55 -5.57
C ILE A 141 -2.89 -2.94 -5.79
N LYS A 142 -2.96 -3.79 -4.76
CA LYS A 142 -2.46 -5.18 -4.83
C LYS A 142 -3.02 -5.98 -6.00
N ASP A 143 -4.26 -5.68 -6.40
CA ASP A 143 -4.97 -6.36 -7.48
C ASP A 143 -4.51 -5.94 -8.89
N LEU A 144 -3.75 -4.85 -9.02
CA LEU A 144 -3.02 -4.48 -10.25
C LEU A 144 -1.75 -5.35 -10.39
N SER A 145 -1.93 -6.66 -10.30
CA SER A 145 -0.85 -7.65 -10.23
C SER A 145 -0.37 -8.12 -11.60
N ARG A 146 0.74 -8.87 -11.62
CA ARG A 146 1.19 -9.59 -12.82
C ARG A 146 0.06 -10.40 -13.45
N GLY A 147 -0.12 -10.27 -14.75
CA GLY A 147 -1.23 -10.78 -15.55
C GLY A 147 -2.36 -9.77 -15.77
N SER A 148 -2.35 -8.62 -15.08
CA SER A 148 -3.37 -7.57 -15.24
C SER A 148 -3.19 -6.78 -16.53
N LYS A 149 -4.28 -6.14 -16.98
CA LYS A 149 -4.31 -5.21 -18.12
C LYS A 149 -4.85 -3.87 -17.68
N ILE A 150 -4.02 -2.82 -17.74
CA ILE A 150 -4.38 -1.46 -17.31
C ILE A 150 -4.43 -0.48 -18.48
N TYR A 151 -5.29 0.53 -18.36
CA TYR A 151 -5.56 1.55 -19.37
C TYR A 151 -5.28 2.93 -18.78
N PHE A 152 -4.10 3.48 -19.09
CA PHE A 152 -3.70 4.78 -18.57
C PHE A 152 -4.19 5.94 -19.45
N PRO A 153 -4.64 7.05 -18.83
CA PRO A 153 -4.72 8.34 -19.51
C PRO A 153 -3.32 8.80 -19.96
N VAL A 154 -3.27 9.58 -21.05
CA VAL A 154 -2.02 10.03 -21.67
C VAL A 154 -2.09 11.54 -21.84
N TYR A 155 -1.18 12.26 -21.19
CA TYR A 155 -1.19 13.73 -21.11
C TYR A 155 -0.11 14.40 -21.98
N VAL A 156 0.96 13.68 -22.29
CA VAL A 156 2.05 14.17 -23.15
C VAL A 156 2.29 13.25 -24.35
N LYS A 157 2.87 13.81 -25.43
CA LYS A 157 3.28 13.03 -26.59
C LYS A 157 4.29 11.95 -26.17
N GLY A 158 4.03 10.70 -26.55
CA GLY A 158 4.85 9.55 -26.17
C GLY A 158 4.51 8.94 -24.82
N ALA A 159 3.51 9.49 -24.09
CA ALA A 159 3.03 9.05 -22.78
C ALA A 159 4.02 9.16 -21.62
N GLY A 160 5.26 8.69 -21.79
CA GLY A 160 6.26 8.66 -20.72
C GLY A 160 5.83 7.74 -19.58
N LEU A 161 5.57 6.46 -19.89
CA LEU A 161 5.27 5.46 -18.87
C LEU A 161 6.51 5.22 -17.99
N SER A 162 6.31 5.29 -16.68
CA SER A 162 7.29 4.92 -15.66
C SER A 162 6.64 3.95 -14.67
N LEU A 163 7.46 3.09 -14.06
CA LEU A 163 7.04 2.17 -13.00
C LEU A 163 8.20 1.91 -12.03
N GLY A 164 7.86 1.47 -10.82
CA GLY A 164 8.78 1.12 -9.75
C GLY A 164 7.99 0.55 -8.57
N ASP A 165 8.58 0.60 -7.37
CA ASP A 165 7.88 0.24 -6.14
C ASP A 165 7.29 -1.17 -6.19
N LEU A 166 8.14 -2.16 -6.51
CA LEU A 166 7.66 -3.51 -6.74
C LEU A 166 7.37 -4.19 -5.40
N HIS A 167 6.17 -4.74 -5.31
CA HIS A 167 5.66 -5.40 -4.13
C HIS A 167 5.56 -6.89 -4.40
N PHE A 168 6.18 -7.71 -3.56
CA PHE A 168 5.97 -9.16 -3.63
C PHE A 168 4.55 -9.53 -3.18
N SER A 169 4.03 -8.82 -2.18
CA SER A 169 2.65 -8.92 -1.68
C SER A 169 2.33 -7.72 -0.81
N GLN A 170 1.05 -7.39 -0.68
CA GLN A 170 0.56 -6.28 0.13
C GLN A 170 -0.86 -6.60 0.64
N GLY A 171 -1.22 -6.06 1.80
CA GLY A 171 -2.61 -5.99 2.25
C GLY A 171 -3.34 -4.74 1.75
N ASP A 172 -4.67 -4.78 1.71
CA ASP A 172 -5.44 -3.60 1.31
C ASP A 172 -5.25 -2.40 2.23
N GLY A 173 -5.08 -1.23 1.59
CA GLY A 173 -4.81 0.04 2.26
C GLY A 173 -3.34 0.23 2.67
N GLU A 174 -2.48 -0.77 2.43
CA GLU A 174 -1.04 -0.71 2.70
C GLU A 174 -0.74 -0.11 4.09
N ILE A 175 -1.47 -0.57 5.10
CA ILE A 175 -1.66 0.18 6.34
C ILE A 175 -0.36 0.51 7.09
N THR A 176 0.73 -0.21 6.83
CA THR A 176 2.05 -0.02 7.43
C THR A 176 2.86 1.13 6.82
N PHE A 177 2.47 1.63 5.63
CA PHE A 177 3.09 2.71 4.84
C PHE A 177 4.55 2.51 4.40
N CYS A 178 5.44 1.97 5.23
CA CYS A 178 6.67 1.32 4.73
C CYS A 178 6.28 -0.11 4.35
N GLY A 179 5.32 -0.18 3.44
CA GLY A 179 4.40 -1.26 3.29
C GLY A 179 4.53 -1.94 1.96
N ALA A 180 3.66 -2.93 1.82
CA ALA A 180 3.94 -4.16 1.11
C ALA A 180 5.20 -4.90 1.63
N ILE A 181 5.50 -6.01 0.96
CA ILE A 181 6.82 -6.61 0.93
C ILE A 181 7.57 -5.95 -0.22
N GLU A 182 8.28 -4.88 0.11
CA GLU A 182 9.08 -4.08 -0.80
C GLU A 182 10.25 -4.87 -1.37
N MET A 183 10.46 -4.80 -2.69
CA MET A 183 11.55 -5.53 -3.34
C MET A 183 12.12 -4.80 -4.57
N ALA A 184 13.41 -5.07 -4.82
CA ALA A 184 13.98 -4.85 -6.15
C ALA A 184 13.54 -5.99 -7.08
N GLY A 185 13.25 -5.67 -8.34
CA GLY A 185 12.73 -6.65 -9.28
C GLY A 185 12.75 -6.19 -10.72
N TRP A 186 11.98 -6.89 -11.53
CA TRP A 186 11.81 -6.66 -12.96
C TRP A 186 10.34 -6.75 -13.33
N THR A 187 9.97 -6.11 -14.44
CA THR A 187 8.63 -6.17 -15.02
C THR A 187 8.74 -6.44 -16.50
N HIS A 188 8.03 -7.46 -16.97
CA HIS A 188 7.83 -7.75 -18.38
C HIS A 188 6.47 -7.20 -18.80
N LEU A 189 6.44 -6.30 -19.78
CA LEU A 189 5.23 -5.62 -20.21
C LEU A 189 5.08 -5.59 -21.73
N LYS A 190 3.83 -5.43 -22.18
CA LYS A 190 3.47 -5.07 -23.56
C LYS A 190 2.64 -3.79 -23.51
N VAL A 191 2.84 -2.91 -24.50
CA VAL A 191 2.06 -1.68 -24.63
C VAL A 191 1.33 -1.59 -25.96
N ASP A 192 0.16 -0.96 -25.94
CA ASP A 192 -0.65 -0.62 -27.12
C ASP A 192 -1.39 0.71 -26.90
N LEU A 193 -2.10 1.21 -27.91
CA LEU A 193 -2.77 2.50 -27.88
C LEU A 193 -4.24 2.41 -28.32
N ILE A 194 -5.11 2.99 -27.50
CA ILE A 194 -6.47 3.34 -27.92
C ILE A 194 -6.51 4.84 -28.23
N LYS A 195 -6.57 5.17 -29.52
CA LYS A 195 -6.63 6.55 -30.02
C LYS A 195 -7.94 7.23 -29.59
N GLY A 196 -7.81 8.40 -28.96
CA GLY A 196 -8.93 9.15 -28.38
C GLY A 196 -9.62 8.44 -27.20
N GLY A 197 -8.99 7.42 -26.61
CA GLY A 197 -9.66 6.55 -25.64
C GLY A 197 -10.17 7.25 -24.38
N MET A 198 -9.54 8.34 -23.92
CA MET A 198 -10.03 9.08 -22.75
C MET A 198 -11.44 9.63 -22.98
N ALA A 199 -11.65 10.33 -24.10
CA ALA A 199 -12.96 10.87 -24.46
C ALA A 199 -13.99 9.78 -24.78
N LYS A 200 -13.57 8.73 -25.52
CA LYS A 200 -14.46 7.63 -25.92
C LYS A 200 -15.05 6.86 -24.75
N TYR A 201 -14.30 6.72 -23.65
CA TYR A 201 -14.70 5.91 -22.50
C TYR A 201 -14.89 6.73 -21.21
N GLY A 202 -14.85 8.07 -21.27
CA GLY A 202 -15.02 8.93 -20.10
C GLY A 202 -13.96 8.74 -19.02
N ILE A 203 -12.70 8.46 -19.40
CA ILE A 203 -11.63 8.12 -18.47
C ILE A 203 -11.06 9.38 -17.81
N LYS A 204 -11.12 9.42 -16.48
CA LYS A 204 -10.40 10.39 -15.63
C LYS A 204 -9.18 9.75 -14.98
N ASN A 205 -9.41 8.75 -14.14
CA ASN A 205 -8.39 7.91 -13.49
C ASN A 205 -8.19 6.62 -14.30
N PRO A 206 -7.06 5.89 -14.14
CA PRO A 206 -6.87 4.61 -14.82
C PRO A 206 -7.97 3.61 -14.48
N ILE A 207 -8.25 2.72 -15.43
CA ILE A 207 -9.08 1.52 -15.22
C ILE A 207 -8.25 0.29 -15.56
N PHE A 208 -8.54 -0.86 -14.96
CA PHE A 208 -7.82 -2.09 -15.28
C PHE A 208 -8.71 -3.32 -15.15
N LYS A 209 -8.27 -4.43 -15.76
CA LYS A 209 -8.80 -5.77 -15.52
C LYS A 209 -7.78 -6.52 -14.66
N PRO A 210 -8.20 -7.17 -13.56
CA PRO A 210 -7.29 -7.90 -12.69
C PRO A 210 -6.71 -9.12 -13.41
N SER A 211 -5.64 -9.66 -12.83
CA SER A 211 -4.96 -10.84 -13.32
C SER A 211 -5.85 -12.09 -13.29
N PRO A 212 -5.75 -12.99 -14.28
CA PRO A 212 -6.31 -14.34 -14.19
C PRO A 212 -5.47 -15.28 -13.30
N ILE A 213 -4.31 -14.83 -12.80
CA ILE A 213 -3.38 -15.62 -11.98
C ILE A 213 -3.18 -14.90 -10.65
N THR A 214 -3.91 -15.32 -9.63
CA THR A 214 -3.82 -14.78 -8.27
C THR A 214 -3.74 -15.91 -7.24
N PRO A 215 -3.17 -15.66 -6.04
CA PRO A 215 -3.33 -16.57 -4.91
C PRO A 215 -4.81 -16.77 -4.61
N HIS A 216 -5.28 -18.01 -4.60
CA HIS A 216 -6.67 -18.33 -4.30
C HIS A 216 -6.81 -18.67 -2.81
N TYR A 217 -7.10 -17.66 -2.01
CA TYR A 217 -7.54 -17.80 -0.63
C TYR A 217 -9.07 -17.65 -0.58
N ASN A 218 -9.73 -18.53 0.15
CA ASN A 218 -11.19 -18.61 0.20
C ASN A 218 -11.75 -18.92 1.58
N ASP A 219 -10.88 -19.12 2.59
CA ASP A 219 -11.27 -19.18 3.99
C ASP A 219 -10.77 -17.91 4.70
N TYR A 220 -11.72 -17.10 5.14
CA TYR A 220 -11.46 -15.79 5.74
C TYR A 220 -12.15 -15.69 7.09
N ILE A 221 -11.42 -15.16 8.07
CA ILE A 221 -12.03 -14.54 9.24
C ILE A 221 -12.15 -13.03 8.97
N ILE A 222 -13.34 -12.49 9.15
CA ILE A 222 -13.69 -11.12 8.76
C ILE A 222 -13.94 -10.27 10.00
N PHE A 223 -13.25 -9.13 10.08
CA PHE A 223 -13.34 -8.20 11.20
C PHE A 223 -14.04 -6.92 10.75
N GLU A 224 -14.97 -6.43 11.57
CA GLU A 224 -15.73 -5.22 11.31
C GLU A 224 -15.18 -4.02 12.08
N GLY A 225 -15.43 -2.83 11.54
CA GLY A 225 -15.22 -1.56 12.22
C GLY A 225 -16.21 -0.51 11.76
N ILE A 226 -16.47 0.47 12.63
CA ILE A 226 -17.44 1.55 12.42
C ILE A 226 -16.80 2.93 12.62
N SER A 227 -17.48 4.01 12.21
CA SER A 227 -17.04 5.40 12.35
C SER A 227 -17.06 5.93 13.80
N VAL A 228 -16.53 5.15 14.75
CA VAL A 228 -16.33 5.51 16.15
C VAL A 228 -14.87 5.21 16.48
N ASP A 229 -14.13 6.18 17.00
CA ASP A 229 -12.70 6.03 17.27
C ASP A 229 -12.41 5.30 18.59
N GLU A 230 -11.13 5.08 18.86
CA GLU A 230 -10.61 4.40 20.05
C GLU A 230 -11.02 5.07 21.38
N ALA A 231 -11.36 6.36 21.35
CA ALA A 231 -11.81 7.14 22.51
C ALA A 231 -13.35 7.16 22.63
N GLY A 232 -14.07 6.48 21.74
CA GLY A 232 -15.53 6.48 21.69
C GLY A 232 -16.13 7.72 21.02
N LYS A 233 -15.34 8.55 20.34
CA LYS A 233 -15.84 9.73 19.64
C LYS A 233 -16.53 9.32 18.35
N GLN A 234 -17.74 9.85 18.14
CA GLN A 234 -18.53 9.65 16.93
C GLN A 234 -18.00 10.48 15.75
N TYR A 235 -17.84 9.84 14.59
CA TYR A 235 -17.56 10.45 13.29
C TYR A 235 -18.76 10.25 12.34
N TYR A 236 -18.87 11.08 11.30
CA TYR A 236 -19.97 10.97 10.32
C TYR A 236 -19.48 10.32 9.03
N LEU A 237 -19.95 9.10 8.76
CA LEU A 237 -19.67 8.30 7.56
C LEU A 237 -18.17 8.25 7.20
N ASP A 238 -17.33 8.10 8.23
CA ASP A 238 -15.87 8.08 8.10
C ASP A 238 -15.35 6.65 7.95
N VAL A 239 -15.02 6.29 6.71
CA VAL A 239 -14.45 4.98 6.35
C VAL A 239 -13.01 4.82 6.85
N ASN A 240 -12.25 5.91 7.02
CA ASN A 240 -10.88 5.84 7.54
C ASN A 240 -10.90 5.36 9.00
N VAL A 241 -11.76 5.95 9.83
CA VAL A 241 -11.96 5.52 11.21
C VAL A 241 -12.52 4.10 11.26
N ALA A 242 -13.51 3.78 10.43
CA ALA A 242 -14.09 2.44 10.37
C ALA A 242 -13.05 1.35 10.04
N TYR A 243 -12.22 1.57 9.02
CA TYR A 243 -11.20 0.60 8.63
C TYR A 243 -10.08 0.49 9.68
N ARG A 244 -9.79 1.58 10.40
CA ARG A 244 -8.87 1.57 11.55
C ARG A 244 -9.35 0.62 12.63
N GLN A 245 -10.63 0.71 13.00
CA GLN A 245 -11.23 -0.18 13.99
C GLN A 245 -11.21 -1.65 13.53
N ALA A 246 -11.54 -1.93 12.26
CA ALA A 246 -11.47 -3.29 11.73
C ALA A 246 -10.05 -3.89 11.83
N CYS A 247 -9.02 -3.09 11.49
CA CYS A 247 -7.62 -3.50 11.63
C CYS A 247 -7.21 -3.72 13.10
N LEU A 248 -7.60 -2.82 14.00
CA LEU A 248 -7.32 -2.95 15.44
C LEU A 248 -7.98 -4.19 16.04
N ASN A 249 -9.21 -4.50 15.64
CA ASN A 249 -9.91 -5.71 16.04
C ASN A 249 -9.17 -6.99 15.58
N ALA A 250 -8.68 -7.01 14.34
CA ALA A 250 -7.86 -8.12 13.82
C ALA A 250 -6.53 -8.26 14.57
N ILE A 251 -5.88 -7.14 14.93
CA ILE A 251 -4.64 -7.15 15.72
C ILE A 251 -4.89 -7.72 17.12
N GLU A 252 -5.95 -7.29 17.81
CA GLU A 252 -6.30 -7.82 19.13
C GLU A 252 -6.65 -9.31 19.08
N TYR A 253 -7.27 -9.77 18.00
CA TYR A 253 -7.54 -11.18 17.76
C TYR A 253 -6.24 -11.99 17.63
N LEU A 254 -5.33 -11.59 16.75
CA LEU A 254 -4.05 -12.27 16.51
C LEU A 254 -3.17 -12.31 17.77
N LYS A 255 -3.23 -11.27 18.62
CA LYS A 255 -2.54 -11.26 19.91
C LYS A 255 -2.97 -12.40 20.84
N LYS A 256 -4.20 -12.94 20.70
CA LYS A 256 -4.65 -14.08 21.51
C LYS A 256 -3.97 -15.40 21.13
N PHE A 257 -3.41 -15.49 19.93
CA PHE A 257 -2.63 -16.65 19.46
C PHE A 257 -1.12 -16.53 19.75
N GLY A 258 -0.69 -15.43 20.37
CA GLY A 258 0.69 -15.22 20.81
C GLY A 258 1.50 -14.22 19.97
N TYR A 259 0.96 -13.71 18.87
CA TYR A 259 1.62 -12.64 18.11
C TYR A 259 1.75 -11.37 18.93
N SER A 260 2.88 -10.67 18.78
CA SER A 260 2.97 -9.27 19.21
C SER A 260 2.09 -8.36 18.35
N GLY A 261 1.72 -7.18 18.87
CA GLY A 261 0.96 -6.20 18.08
C GLY A 261 1.70 -5.79 16.79
N ALA A 262 3.03 -5.68 16.85
CA ALA A 262 3.87 -5.38 15.69
C ALA A 262 3.81 -6.49 14.64
N GLN A 263 3.93 -7.76 15.03
CA GLN A 263 3.79 -8.88 14.09
C GLN A 263 2.42 -8.90 13.44
N ALA A 264 1.35 -8.73 14.23
CA ALA A 264 -0.01 -8.65 13.70
C ALA A 264 -0.17 -7.50 12.70
N TYR A 265 0.32 -6.30 13.02
CA TYR A 265 0.25 -5.15 12.11
C TYR A 265 1.07 -5.39 10.82
N SER A 266 2.25 -5.99 10.92
CA SER A 266 3.07 -6.34 9.75
C SER A 266 2.39 -7.39 8.87
N ILE A 267 1.72 -8.39 9.45
CA ILE A 267 0.89 -9.36 8.69
C ILE A 267 -0.15 -8.62 7.87
N LEU A 268 -0.91 -7.70 8.49
CA LEU A 268 -1.97 -6.95 7.81
C LEU A 268 -1.44 -6.02 6.70
N GLY A 269 -0.19 -5.53 6.81
CA GLY A 269 0.45 -4.75 5.74
C GLY A 269 0.99 -5.56 4.57
N THR A 270 1.21 -6.87 4.73
CA THR A 270 1.99 -7.70 3.79
C THR A 270 1.21 -8.87 3.19
N ALA A 271 0.45 -9.60 4.02
CA ALA A 271 -0.40 -10.67 3.55
C ALA A 271 -1.57 -10.10 2.72
N PRO A 272 -2.11 -10.85 1.74
CA PRO A 272 -3.16 -10.37 0.84
C PRO A 272 -4.55 -10.33 1.52
N VAL A 273 -4.62 -9.63 2.66
CA VAL A 273 -5.86 -9.30 3.36
C VAL A 273 -6.72 -8.37 2.49
N GLN A 274 -8.04 -8.48 2.62
CA GLN A 274 -8.98 -7.64 1.88
C GLN A 274 -9.55 -6.54 2.78
N GLY A 275 -9.70 -5.34 2.22
CA GLY A 275 -10.30 -4.19 2.89
C GLY A 275 -11.51 -3.72 2.10
N HIS A 276 -12.70 -3.81 2.69
CA HIS A 276 -13.94 -3.46 2.01
C HIS A 276 -14.62 -2.26 2.65
N ILE A 277 -15.01 -1.29 1.81
CA ILE A 277 -16.06 -0.32 2.15
C ILE A 277 -17.39 -1.08 2.05
N SER A 278 -17.82 -1.66 3.17
CA SER A 278 -18.97 -2.57 3.20
C SER A 278 -20.29 -1.81 3.19
N GLY A 279 -20.36 -0.71 3.94
CA GLY A 279 -21.49 0.21 3.95
C GLY A 279 -21.03 1.65 4.19
N VAL A 280 -21.60 2.62 3.47
CA VAL A 280 -21.19 4.03 3.54
C VAL A 280 -22.38 4.99 3.57
N VAL A 281 -23.57 4.48 3.91
CA VAL A 281 -24.82 5.24 3.81
C VAL A 281 -25.61 5.27 5.13
N ASP A 282 -25.37 4.31 6.02
CA ASP A 282 -26.14 4.15 7.25
C ASP A 282 -25.70 5.14 8.31
N VAL A 283 -26.33 6.32 8.33
CA VAL A 283 -25.97 7.38 9.28
C VAL A 283 -26.10 6.91 10.75
N PRO A 284 -25.13 7.22 11.62
CA PRO A 284 -23.93 8.02 11.35
C PRO A 284 -22.70 7.21 10.90
N ASN A 285 -22.76 5.88 10.89
CA ASN A 285 -21.59 5.01 10.81
C ASN A 285 -21.39 4.39 9.43
N ALA A 286 -20.23 4.63 8.82
CA ALA A 286 -19.75 3.72 7.78
C ALA A 286 -19.36 2.38 8.43
N CYS A 287 -19.46 1.31 7.65
CA CYS A 287 -18.99 -0.03 8.00
C CYS A 287 -17.86 -0.41 7.04
N ALA A 288 -16.69 -0.71 7.61
CA ALA A 288 -15.56 -1.27 6.88
C ALA A 288 -15.24 -2.67 7.42
N THR A 289 -14.79 -3.56 6.55
CA THR A 289 -14.36 -4.91 6.93
C THR A 289 -12.93 -5.19 6.51
N LEU A 290 -12.22 -5.97 7.33
CA LEU A 290 -10.89 -6.51 7.06
C LEU A 290 -10.99 -8.04 7.02
N TRP A 291 -10.60 -8.65 5.90
CA TRP A 291 -10.69 -10.09 5.68
C TRP A 291 -9.29 -10.69 5.77
N LEU A 292 -9.05 -11.49 6.80
CA LEU A 292 -7.78 -12.17 7.02
C LEU A 292 -7.87 -13.61 6.49
N PRO A 293 -7.10 -13.98 5.44
CA PRO A 293 -7.09 -15.35 4.93
C PRO A 293 -6.46 -16.28 5.97
N THR A 294 -7.22 -17.21 6.53
CA THR A 294 -6.77 -18.14 7.58
C THR A 294 -5.72 -19.13 7.04
N GLN A 295 -5.74 -19.38 5.73
CA GLN A 295 -4.88 -20.32 5.03
C GLN A 295 -3.40 -19.91 4.97
N ILE A 296 -3.04 -18.69 5.40
CA ILE A 296 -1.64 -18.24 5.46
C ILE A 296 -0.91 -18.73 6.72
N PHE A 297 -1.65 -19.20 7.73
CA PHE A 297 -1.12 -19.70 8.98
C PHE A 297 -0.93 -21.22 8.90
N ASP A 298 0.12 -21.74 9.53
CA ASP A 298 0.35 -23.20 9.62
C ASP A 298 -0.41 -23.88 10.79
N PHE A 299 -1.22 -23.11 11.52
CA PHE A 299 -2.13 -23.56 12.57
C PHE A 299 -3.52 -22.93 12.42
N ASP A 300 -4.53 -23.56 13.02
CA ASP A 300 -5.90 -23.09 12.95
C ASP A 300 -6.12 -21.85 13.83
N ILE A 301 -6.54 -20.75 13.20
CA ILE A 301 -6.90 -19.51 13.87
C ILE A 301 -8.41 -19.33 14.01
N ASN A 302 -9.24 -20.31 13.65
CA ASN A 302 -10.68 -20.16 13.71
C ASN A 302 -11.21 -20.18 15.17
N PRO A 303 -12.26 -19.39 15.48
CA PRO A 303 -12.94 -19.47 16.76
C PRO A 303 -13.51 -20.86 17.01
N ASN A 304 -13.30 -21.39 18.21
CA ASN A 304 -13.87 -22.65 18.65
C ASN A 304 -14.25 -22.59 20.15
N ALA A 305 -14.98 -23.60 20.63
CA ALA A 305 -15.52 -23.63 22.00
C ALA A 305 -14.43 -23.64 23.11
N ASN A 306 -13.20 -24.05 22.79
CA ASN A 306 -12.09 -24.08 23.75
C ASN A 306 -11.34 -22.76 23.84
N GLY A 307 -11.66 -21.79 22.96
CA GLY A 307 -10.91 -20.54 22.85
C GLY A 307 -9.57 -20.69 22.11
N PRO A 308 -8.80 -19.60 22.01
CA PRO A 308 -7.54 -19.58 21.27
C PRO A 308 -6.43 -20.31 22.02
N THR A 309 -5.59 -21.04 21.28
CA THR A 309 -4.32 -21.59 21.78
C THR A 309 -3.20 -20.60 21.47
N LYS A 310 -2.30 -20.36 22.44
CA LYS A 310 -1.08 -19.57 22.19
C LYS A 310 -0.04 -20.46 21.52
N PHE A 311 0.32 -20.13 20.28
CA PHE A 311 1.31 -20.87 19.49
C PHE A 311 2.70 -20.23 19.53
N LEU A 312 2.78 -18.94 19.85
CA LEU A 312 4.05 -18.21 19.95
C LEU A 312 4.41 -17.94 21.41
N ASP A 313 5.68 -18.16 21.76
CA ASP A 313 6.25 -17.97 23.10
C ASP A 313 6.87 -16.58 23.32
N GLY A 314 6.90 -15.75 22.28
CA GLY A 314 7.47 -14.39 22.32
C GLY A 314 8.99 -14.34 22.13
N SER A 315 9.66 -15.45 21.82
CA SER A 315 11.12 -15.50 21.57
C SER A 315 11.55 -14.73 20.32
N VAL A 316 10.65 -14.58 19.34
CA VAL A 316 10.86 -13.84 18.10
C VAL A 316 10.05 -12.54 18.11
N SER A 317 10.71 -11.43 17.82
CA SER A 317 10.08 -10.11 17.68
C SER A 317 10.56 -9.36 16.45
N MET A 318 9.79 -8.37 16.02
CA MET A 318 10.23 -7.43 14.99
C MET A 318 11.22 -6.43 15.57
N PRO A 319 12.38 -6.20 14.92
CA PRO A 319 13.28 -5.11 15.25
C PRO A 319 12.55 -3.78 15.45
N LEU A 320 12.94 -3.06 16.49
CA LEU A 320 12.40 -1.75 16.86
C LEU A 320 13.56 -0.77 17.06
N SER A 321 13.44 0.40 16.46
CA SER A 321 14.42 1.49 16.60
C SER A 321 13.78 2.65 17.36
N PRO A 322 14.31 3.01 18.54
CA PRO A 322 13.94 4.24 19.22
C PRO A 322 14.22 5.47 18.34
N ASP A 323 13.44 6.54 18.53
CA ASP A 323 13.78 7.83 17.96
C ASP A 323 15.06 8.38 18.61
N LEU A 324 15.85 9.12 17.83
CA LEU A 324 16.93 9.93 18.41
C LEU A 324 16.31 11.05 19.27
N VAL A 325 16.90 11.26 20.45
CA VAL A 325 16.56 12.34 21.37
C VAL A 325 17.17 13.65 20.89
#